data_AF-A0A2E6BMC2-F1
#
_entry.id   AF-A0A2E6BMC2-F1
#
_cell.length_a   1.000
_cell.length_b   1.000
_cell.length_c   1.000
_cell.angle_alpha   90.00
_cell.angle_beta   90.00
_cell.angle_gamma   90.00
#
_symmetry.space_group_name_H-M   'P 1'
#
loop_
_entity.id
_entity.type
_entity.pdbx_description
1 polymer ?
#
loop_
_entity_poly.entity_id
_entity_poly.type
_entity_poly.pdbx_seq_one_letter_code
_entity_poly.pdbx_strand_id
1 'polypeptide(L)'
;MNVFLKRLNNQNTKEIPVWFMRQAGRYMKEYHLVKNKFDDFITMCKNIDAVTEITLQPINRFEIDAAIIFSDILILLECLGLKVSFVKGKGPIVDNKDFEKVI
;
A
#
# COMPACT_ATOMS: atom_id res chain seq x y z
N MET A 1 15.36 15.08 13.34
CA MET A 1 14.39 14.01 13.65
C MET A 1 12.99 14.49 13.22
N ASN A 2 12.31 13.74 12.33
CA ASN A 2 10.97 14.04 11.80
C ASN A 2 9.92 14.17 12.95
N VAL A 3 8.95 15.08 12.83
CA VAL A 3 7.90 15.37 13.83
C VAL A 3 7.04 14.15 14.17
N PHE A 4 6.72 13.31 13.19
CA PHE A 4 6.04 12.02 13.36
C PHE A 4 6.80 11.10 14.32
N LEU A 5 8.09 10.89 14.07
CA LEU A 5 8.93 10.04 14.91
C LEU A 5 9.15 10.62 16.31
N LYS A 6 9.26 11.94 16.45
CA LYS A 6 9.35 12.59 17.76
C LYS A 6 8.10 12.32 18.60
N ARG A 7 6.91 12.48 18.01
CA ARG A 7 5.63 12.22 18.70
C ARG A 7 5.45 10.75 19.07
N LEU A 8 5.81 9.82 18.19
CA LEU A 8 5.81 8.39 18.50
C LEU A 8 6.74 8.02 19.67
N ASN A 9 7.82 8.78 19.86
CA ASN A 9 8.75 8.64 20.97
C ASN A 9 8.38 9.50 22.20
N ASN A 10 7.11 9.90 22.34
CA ASN A 10 6.59 10.71 23.45
C ASN A 10 7.33 12.05 23.67
N GLN A 11 7.96 12.60 22.63
CA GLN A 11 8.59 13.92 22.71
C GLN A 11 7.57 15.03 22.42
N ASN A 12 7.65 16.13 23.17
CA ASN A 12 6.84 17.31 22.90
C ASN A 12 7.31 18.00 21.62
N THR A 13 6.36 18.26 20.71
CA THR A 13 6.57 19.04 19.48
C THR A 13 5.54 20.15 19.41
N LYS A 14 5.85 21.24 18.70
CA LYS A 14 4.91 22.36 18.51
C LYS A 14 3.78 21.99 17.54
N GLU A 15 4.08 21.14 16.56
CA GLU A 15 3.15 20.69 15.53
C GLU A 15 2.57 19.31 15.86
N ILE A 16 1.40 19.01 15.31
CA ILE A 16 0.76 17.69 15.38
C ILE A 16 0.97 17.03 14.01
N PRO A 17 1.69 15.91 13.92
CA PRO A 17 1.93 15.23 12.65
C PRO A 17 0.66 14.58 12.11
N VAL A 18 0.45 14.64 10.81
CA VAL A 18 -0.70 14.09 10.10
C VAL A 18 -0.25 13.13 9.00
N TRP A 19 -0.94 12.00 8.93
CA TRP A 19 -0.90 11.05 7.81
C TRP A 19 -2.24 10.33 7.77
N PHE A 20 -2.54 9.66 6.65
CA PHE A 20 -3.81 8.96 6.49
C PHE A 20 -3.58 7.49 6.12
N MET A 21 -4.36 6.60 6.75
CA MET A 21 -4.47 5.24 6.24
C MET A 21 -5.02 5.29 4.81
N ARG A 22 -4.42 4.52 3.90
CA ARG A 22 -4.77 4.52 2.46
C ARG A 22 -4.59 5.88 1.78
N GLN A 23 -3.60 6.68 2.23
CA GLN A 23 -3.25 7.95 1.59
C GLN A 23 -2.89 7.82 0.11
N ALA A 24 -2.34 6.69 -0.34
CA ALA A 24 -2.13 6.40 -1.75
C ALA A 24 -3.26 5.50 -2.27
N GLY A 25 -4.07 5.99 -3.22
CA GLY A 25 -5.18 5.18 -3.72
C GLY A 25 -6.06 5.84 -4.78
N ARG A 26 -7.20 5.18 -5.04
CA ARG A 26 -8.11 5.44 -6.18
C ARG A 26 -8.76 6.83 -6.21
N TYR A 27 -8.61 7.63 -5.17
CA TYR A 27 -9.10 9.02 -5.19
C TYR A 27 -8.15 9.95 -5.96
N MET A 28 -6.91 9.50 -6.25
CA MET A 28 -5.87 10.25 -6.94
C MET A 28 -5.82 9.87 -8.42
N LYS A 29 -5.70 10.87 -9.31
CA LYS A 29 -5.63 10.64 -10.76
C LYS A 29 -4.31 9.96 -11.15
N GLU A 30 -3.23 10.41 -10.55
CA GLU A 30 -1.87 9.89 -10.66
C GLU A 30 -1.78 8.40 -10.25
N TYR A 31 -2.53 7.97 -9.24
CA TYR A 31 -2.63 6.55 -8.89
C TYR A 31 -3.19 5.73 -10.06
N HIS A 32 -4.23 6.23 -10.72
CA HIS A 32 -4.83 5.57 -11.88
C HIS A 32 -3.87 5.51 -13.07
N LEU A 33 -3.02 6.53 -13.28
CA LEU A 33 -2.02 6.53 -14.34
C LEU A 33 -1.01 5.39 -14.18
N VAL A 34 -0.56 5.12 -12.95
CA VAL A 34 0.34 3.98 -12.67
C VAL A 34 -0.43 2.67 -12.79
N LYS A 35 -1.59 2.57 -12.12
CA LYS A 35 -2.38 1.34 -12.08
C LYS A 35 -2.77 0.84 -13.46
N ASN A 36 -3.10 1.73 -14.39
CA ASN A 36 -3.52 1.35 -15.74
C ASN A 36 -2.38 0.76 -16.60
N LYS A 37 -1.13 0.77 -16.11
CA LYS A 37 0.02 0.11 -16.76
C LYS A 37 0.11 -1.39 -16.43
N PHE A 38 -0.71 -1.89 -15.50
CA PHE A 38 -0.63 -3.27 -14.99
C PHE A 38 -1.96 -4.01 -15.21
N ASP A 39 -1.86 -5.27 -15.63
CA ASP A 39 -3.03 -6.13 -15.85
C ASP A 39 -3.69 -6.59 -14.54
N ASP A 40 -2.88 -6.84 -13.52
CA ASP A 40 -3.34 -7.27 -12.21
C ASP A 40 -2.63 -6.53 -11.06
N PHE A 41 -3.32 -6.53 -9.92
CA PHE A 41 -2.93 -5.76 -8.74
C PHE A 41 -1.69 -6.34 -8.03
N ILE A 42 -1.53 -7.67 -8.02
CA ILE A 42 -0.37 -8.31 -7.37
C ILE A 42 0.90 -8.00 -8.15
N THR A 43 0.85 -8.05 -9.49
CA THR A 43 1.99 -7.70 -10.34
C THR A 43 2.42 -6.25 -10.11
N MET A 44 1.46 -5.32 -9.97
CA MET A 44 1.76 -3.93 -9.61
C MET A 44 2.43 -3.82 -8.23
N CYS A 45 1.94 -4.54 -7.22
CA CYS A 45 2.55 -4.54 -5.88
C CYS A 45 3.95 -5.18 -5.83
N LYS A 46 4.32 -6.00 -6.81
CA LYS A 46 5.67 -6.58 -6.95
C LYS A 46 6.63 -5.73 -7.77
N ASN A 47 6.13 -4.71 -8.47
CA ASN A 47 6.95 -3.84 -9.29
C ASN A 47 7.51 -2.68 -8.44
N ILE A 48 8.82 -2.67 -8.23
CA ILE A 48 9.51 -1.70 -7.36
C ILE A 48 9.23 -0.26 -7.82
N ASP A 49 9.34 0.03 -9.11
CA ASP A 49 9.14 1.39 -9.63
C ASP A 49 7.72 1.90 -9.38
N ALA A 50 6.71 1.05 -9.61
CA ALA A 50 5.31 1.38 -9.40
C ALA A 50 4.98 1.59 -7.92
N VAL A 51 5.44 0.72 -7.03
CA VAL A 51 5.18 0.88 -5.59
C VAL A 51 5.89 2.11 -5.03
N THR A 52 7.10 2.40 -5.49
CA THR A 52 7.83 3.62 -5.11
C THR A 52 7.08 4.86 -5.60
N GLU A 53 6.70 4.90 -6.88
CA GLU A 53 5.93 6.02 -7.45
C GLU A 53 4.64 6.25 -6.67
N ILE A 54 3.81 5.20 -6.48
CA ILE A 54 2.53 5.31 -5.78
C ILE A 54 2.71 5.72 -4.31
N THR A 55 3.72 5.21 -3.62
CA THR A 55 4.02 5.58 -2.22
C THR A 55 4.32 7.07 -2.07
N LEU A 56 5.00 7.66 -3.05
CA LEU A 56 5.42 9.07 -3.03
C LEU A 56 4.34 10.04 -3.53
N GLN A 57 3.33 9.58 -4.27
CA GLN A 57 2.26 10.43 -4.78
C GLN A 57 1.60 11.32 -3.70
N PRO A 58 1.22 10.80 -2.52
CA PRO A 58 0.61 11.62 -1.47
C PRO A 58 1.59 12.61 -0.84
N ILE A 59 2.86 12.21 -0.68
CA ILE A 59 3.94 13.07 -0.16
C ILE A 59 4.17 14.26 -1.10
N ASN A 60 4.14 14.02 -2.40
CA ASN A 60 4.38 15.06 -3.40
C ASN A 60 3.18 16.00 -3.59
N ARG A 61 1.97 15.57 -3.19
CA ARG A 61 0.73 16.32 -3.41
C ARG A 61 0.23 17.07 -2.17
N PHE A 62 0.48 16.53 -0.98
CA PHE A 62 -0.05 17.04 0.26
C PHE A 62 1.06 17.25 1.29
N GLU A 63 0.87 18.21 2.18
CA GLU A 63 1.75 18.43 3.33
C GLU A 63 1.43 17.40 4.42
N ILE A 64 1.92 16.17 4.26
CA ILE A 64 1.78 15.07 5.22
C ILE A 64 3.14 14.61 5.74
N ASP A 65 3.21 14.17 6.99
CA ASP A 65 4.47 13.99 7.73
C ASP A 65 5.11 12.61 7.57
N ALA A 66 4.37 11.65 7.02
CA ALA A 66 4.81 10.26 6.89
C ALA A 66 4.28 9.59 5.62
N ALA A 67 5.13 8.71 5.06
CA ALA A 67 4.75 7.79 3.99
C ALA A 67 4.42 6.41 4.59
N ILE A 68 3.39 5.77 4.06
CA ILE A 68 3.15 4.34 4.24
C ILE A 68 3.41 3.64 2.91
N ILE A 69 4.23 2.60 2.94
CA ILE A 69 4.61 1.85 1.74
C ILE A 69 3.34 1.27 1.10
N PHE A 70 3.19 1.51 -0.21
CA PHE A 70 2.12 0.93 -0.98
C PHE A 70 2.35 -0.57 -1.16
N SER A 71 1.46 -1.37 -0.60
CA SER A 71 1.47 -2.83 -0.64
C SER A 71 0.07 -3.36 -0.30
N ASP A 72 -0.11 -4.67 -0.33
CA ASP A 72 -1.30 -5.35 0.15
C ASP A 72 -0.93 -6.38 1.21
N ILE A 73 -1.77 -6.49 2.24
CA ILE A 73 -1.55 -7.42 3.35
C ILE A 73 -1.58 -8.89 2.89
N LEU A 74 -2.26 -9.19 1.78
CA LEU A 74 -2.41 -10.55 1.24
C LEU A 74 -1.23 -11.00 0.38
N ILE A 75 -0.25 -10.12 0.12
CA ILE A 75 1.01 -10.54 -0.53
C ILE A 75 1.69 -11.65 0.27
N LEU A 76 1.58 -11.62 1.60
CA LEU A 76 2.13 -12.67 2.44
C LEU A 76 1.55 -14.06 2.09
N LEU A 77 0.24 -14.15 1.83
CA LEU A 77 -0.40 -15.40 1.45
C LEU A 77 0.11 -15.89 0.09
N GLU A 78 0.32 -14.97 -0.83
CA GLU A 78 0.88 -15.28 -2.15
C GLU A 78 2.34 -15.77 -2.03
N CYS A 79 3.14 -15.19 -1.14
CA CYS A 79 4.48 -15.68 -0.81
C CYS A 79 4.47 -17.07 -0.14
N LEU A 80 3.41 -17.42 0.59
CA LEU A 80 3.19 -18.75 1.17
C LEU A 80 2.65 -19.78 0.15
N GLY A 81 2.50 -19.39 -1.12
CA GLY A 81 2.06 -20.29 -2.19
C GLY A 81 0.55 -20.41 -2.33
N LEU A 82 -0.25 -19.59 -1.63
CA LEU A 82 -1.69 -19.53 -1.85
C LEU A 82 -2.00 -18.68 -3.08
N LYS A 83 -2.94 -19.14 -3.91
CA LYS A 83 -3.42 -18.36 -5.04
C LYS A 83 -4.31 -17.21 -4.57
N VAL A 84 -3.82 -15.97 -4.72
CA VAL A 84 -4.56 -14.73 -4.42
C VAL A 84 -4.92 -14.03 -5.72
N SER A 85 -6.18 -13.65 -5.89
CA SER A 85 -6.67 -12.91 -7.05
C SER A 85 -7.51 -11.71 -6.64
N PHE A 86 -7.37 -10.58 -7.34
CA PHE A 86 -8.13 -9.36 -7.05
C PHE A 86 -9.21 -9.14 -8.11
N VAL A 87 -10.45 -9.48 -7.79
CA VAL A 87 -11.56 -9.37 -8.73
C VAL A 87 -12.24 -8.00 -8.59
N LYS A 88 -12.30 -7.26 -9.71
CA LYS A 88 -12.95 -5.94 -9.75
C LYS A 88 -14.39 -6.03 -9.25
N GLY A 89 -14.74 -5.19 -8.28
CA GLY A 89 -16.08 -5.15 -7.69
C GLY A 89 -16.37 -6.22 -6.62
N LYS A 90 -15.51 -7.23 -6.46
CA LYS A 90 -15.66 -8.28 -5.42
C LYS A 90 -14.59 -8.19 -4.32
N GLY A 91 -13.39 -7.72 -4.67
CA GLY A 91 -12.25 -7.70 -3.75
C GLY A 91 -11.33 -8.91 -3.94
N PRO A 92 -10.45 -9.18 -2.95
CA PRO A 92 -9.54 -10.30 -3.02
C PRO A 92 -10.26 -11.64 -2.82
N ILE A 93 -9.83 -12.66 -3.56
CA ILE A 93 -10.26 -14.05 -3.42
C ILE A 93 -9.01 -14.89 -3.23
N VAL A 94 -9.01 -15.69 -2.16
CA VAL A 94 -7.97 -16.69 -1.87
C VAL A 94 -8.55 -18.06 -2.21
N ASP A 95 -7.83 -18.88 -2.98
CA ASP A 95 -8.28 -20.23 -3.30
C ASP A 95 -8.19 -21.14 -2.07
N ASN A 96 -9.34 -21.64 -1.61
CA ASN A 96 -9.42 -22.44 -0.40
C ASN A 96 -8.70 -23.79 -0.51
N LYS A 97 -8.46 -24.30 -1.73
CA LYS A 97 -7.77 -25.58 -1.94
C LYS A 97 -6.29 -25.53 -1.58
N ASP A 98 -5.72 -24.33 -1.41
CA ASP A 98 -4.30 -24.15 -1.12
C ASP A 98 -3.98 -24.11 0.39
N PHE A 99 -4.98 -24.05 1.28
CA PHE A 99 -4.71 -24.01 2.73
C PHE A 99 -4.09 -25.31 3.26
N GLU A 100 -4.34 -26.45 2.62
CA GLU A 100 -3.67 -27.72 2.94
C GLU A 100 -2.17 -27.72 2.61
N LYS A 101 -1.67 -26.76 1.81
CA LYS A 101 -0.25 -26.65 1.45
C LYS A 101 0.59 -25.87 2.47
N VAL A 102 -0.08 -25.17 3.39
CA VAL A 102 0.51 -24.19 4.31
C VAL A 102 0.60 -24.74 5.74
N ILE A 103 -0.07 -25.87 5.99
CA ILE A 103 -0.05 -26.65 7.24
C ILE A 103 0.83 -27.88 7.02
#